data_AF-A0A916N640-F1
#
_entry.id   AF-A0A916N640-F1
#
_cell.length_a   1.000
_cell.length_b   1.000
_cell.length_c   1.000
_cell.angle_alpha   90.00
_cell.angle_beta   90.00
_cell.angle_gamma   90.00
#
_symmetry.space_group_name_H-M   'P 1'
#
loop_
_entity.id
_entity.type
_entity.pdbx_description
1 polymer ?
#
loop_
_entity_poly.entity_id
_entity_poly.type
_entity_poly.pdbx_seq_one_letter_code
_entity_poly.pdbx_strand_id
1 'polypeptide(L)'
;MNMKTLIAAALAAFALPAMALEVTLPAEAAAYRPSDLPGYRLVQQNCMTCHSAQYVETQPQTSSRAYWDATVKKMKKPFGAPLRDEDMPAIVDYLVKTYGAERGSATPVAAAPAAATPAASGAPRTADALLGANQCSACHAVDKKVVGPAFHDVAAKYAGNADATAKLMQSIRSGGSGKWGQVPMPAFPQLEEADLKTLATWVLSR
;
A
#
# COMPACT_ATOMS: atom_id res chain seq x y z
N MET A 1 22.29 46.74 67.14
CA MET A 1 22.18 45.27 67.31
C MET A 1 20.76 44.88 66.90
N ASN A 2 20.58 44.20 65.76
CA ASN A 2 19.35 43.45 65.49
C ASN A 2 19.63 42.30 64.51
N MET A 3 19.47 41.10 65.07
CA MET A 3 19.57 39.77 64.51
C MET A 3 18.25 39.39 63.85
N LYS A 4 18.28 38.71 62.69
CA LYS A 4 17.34 37.67 62.20
C LYS A 4 17.47 37.56 60.67
N THR A 5 18.48 36.86 60.17
CA THR A 5 18.47 35.42 59.82
C THR A 5 17.58 35.11 58.62
N LEU A 6 18.26 34.87 57.50
CA LEU A 6 17.80 34.43 56.20
C LEU A 6 17.14 33.05 56.30
N ILE A 7 15.94 32.90 55.71
CA ILE A 7 15.38 31.59 55.36
C ILE A 7 15.12 31.61 53.86
N ALA A 8 16.09 31.11 53.10
CA ALA A 8 15.89 30.72 51.70
C ALA A 8 15.28 29.31 51.71
N ALA A 9 13.95 29.23 51.56
CA ALA A 9 13.28 27.95 51.36
C ALA A 9 13.54 27.47 49.92
N ALA A 10 14.37 26.44 49.78
CA ALA A 10 14.58 25.74 48.53
C ALA A 10 13.32 24.95 48.16
N LEU A 11 12.48 25.51 47.29
CA LEU A 11 11.43 24.79 46.57
C LEU A 11 12.10 23.88 45.52
N ALA A 12 12.50 22.69 45.94
CA ALA A 12 12.84 21.62 45.01
C ALA A 12 11.54 21.06 44.41
N ALA A 13 11.25 21.47 43.17
CA ALA A 13 10.17 20.89 42.39
C ALA A 13 10.48 19.41 42.11
N PHE A 14 9.78 18.50 42.79
CA PHE A 14 9.76 17.09 42.44
C PHE A 14 8.97 16.93 41.14
N ALA A 15 9.68 16.86 40.01
CA ALA A 15 9.10 16.39 38.76
C ALA A 15 8.91 14.88 38.85
N LEU A 16 7.67 14.43 39.07
CA LEU A 16 7.30 13.03 38.87
C LEU A 16 7.46 12.69 37.38
N PRO A 17 8.09 11.57 37.02
CA PRO A 17 8.09 11.11 35.64
C PRO A 17 6.65 10.71 35.28
N ALA A 18 6.09 11.38 34.28
CA ALA A 18 4.84 10.97 33.67
C ALA A 18 5.08 9.63 32.95
N MET A 19 4.57 8.55 33.51
CA MET A 19 4.56 7.25 32.83
C MET A 19 3.44 7.29 31.80
N ALA A 20 3.79 7.43 30.52
CA ALA A 20 2.84 7.32 29.44
C ALA A 20 2.21 5.91 29.50
N LEU A 21 0.90 5.86 29.73
CA LEU A 21 0.15 4.62 29.67
C LEU A 21 0.13 4.19 28.20
N GLU A 22 0.89 3.14 27.86
CA GLU A 22 0.86 2.55 26.51
C GLU A 22 -0.51 1.90 26.30
N VAL A 23 -1.41 2.65 25.66
CA VAL A 23 -2.66 2.12 25.12
C VAL A 23 -2.29 1.31 23.88
N THR A 24 -2.29 -0.01 24.02
CA THR A 24 -2.18 -0.92 22.87
C THR A 24 -3.51 -0.89 22.12
N LEU A 25 -3.58 -0.07 21.08
CA LEU A 25 -4.73 -0.09 20.17
C LEU A 25 -4.73 -1.43 19.42
N PRO A 26 -5.88 -2.10 19.25
CA PRO A 26 -5.97 -3.27 18.40
C PRO A 26 -5.50 -2.88 16.98
N ALA A 27 -4.84 -3.81 16.30
CA ALA A 27 -4.42 -3.60 14.92
C ALA A 27 -5.62 -3.14 14.07
N GLU A 28 -5.41 -2.15 13.21
CA GLU A 28 -6.43 -1.63 12.30
C GLU A 28 -6.86 -2.73 11.33
N ALA A 29 -7.87 -3.51 11.75
CA ALA A 29 -8.19 -4.80 11.15
C ALA A 29 -9.09 -4.69 9.91
N ALA A 30 -9.65 -3.50 9.63
CA ALA A 30 -10.57 -3.31 8.52
C ALA A 30 -9.80 -3.17 7.20
N ALA A 31 -9.50 -4.33 6.60
CA ALA A 31 -8.97 -4.45 5.24
C ALA A 31 -10.10 -4.69 4.23
N TYR A 32 -9.88 -4.29 2.99
CA TYR A 32 -10.79 -4.65 1.89
C TYR A 32 -10.87 -6.17 1.75
N ARG A 33 -12.09 -6.69 1.53
CA ARG A 33 -12.36 -8.13 1.35
C ARG A 33 -11.66 -8.63 0.10
N PRO A 34 -10.85 -9.71 0.17
CA PRO A 34 -10.17 -10.26 -0.98
C PRO A 34 -11.13 -10.56 -2.15
N SER A 35 -10.69 -10.26 -3.37
CA SER A 35 -11.44 -10.53 -4.59
C SER A 35 -10.50 -10.55 -5.79
N ASP A 36 -10.83 -11.38 -6.79
CA ASP A 36 -10.13 -11.42 -8.08
C ASP A 36 -10.58 -10.29 -9.03
N LEU A 37 -11.57 -9.48 -8.61
CA LEU A 37 -12.02 -8.33 -9.40
C LEU A 37 -10.90 -7.28 -9.47
N PRO A 38 -10.63 -6.68 -10.65
CA PRO A 38 -9.58 -5.67 -10.81
C PRO A 38 -9.70 -4.49 -9.82
N GLY A 39 -10.93 -4.15 -9.42
CA GLY A 39 -11.22 -3.11 -8.44
C GLY A 39 -10.62 -3.34 -7.05
N TYR A 40 -10.37 -4.59 -6.64
CA TYR A 40 -9.80 -4.91 -5.34
C TYR A 40 -8.40 -4.31 -5.16
N ARG A 41 -7.52 -4.50 -6.14
CA ARG A 41 -6.16 -3.92 -6.09
C ARG A 41 -6.21 -2.40 -6.15
N LEU A 42 -7.13 -1.84 -6.92
CA LEU A 42 -7.30 -0.40 -7.05
C LEU A 42 -7.73 0.25 -5.73
N VAL A 43 -8.64 -0.37 -4.96
CA VAL A 43 -9.03 0.16 -3.64
C VAL A 43 -7.91 0.00 -2.59
N GLN A 44 -7.12 -1.06 -2.65
CA GLN A 44 -5.96 -1.23 -1.77
C GLN A 44 -4.90 -0.16 -2.02
N GLN A 45 -4.66 0.20 -3.27
CA GLN A 45 -3.64 1.18 -3.66
C GLN A 45 -4.05 2.62 -3.35
N ASN A 46 -5.34 2.95 -3.50
CA ASN A 46 -5.79 4.35 -3.55
C ASN A 46 -6.66 4.76 -2.36
N CYS A 47 -7.33 3.82 -1.70
CA CYS A 47 -8.31 4.16 -0.66
C CYS A 47 -7.75 3.95 0.75
N MET A 48 -6.86 2.97 0.94
CA MET A 48 -6.21 2.70 2.24
C MET A 48 -5.14 3.73 2.62
N THR A 49 -4.78 4.65 1.71
CA THR A 49 -3.78 5.70 1.96
C THR A 49 -4.26 6.72 3.00
N CYS A 50 -5.57 6.93 3.14
CA CYS A 50 -6.12 7.97 4.00
C CYS A 50 -7.06 7.44 5.09
N HIS A 51 -7.68 6.26 4.91
CA HIS A 51 -8.54 5.64 5.93
C HIS A 51 -8.61 4.11 5.74
N SER A 52 -9.01 3.36 6.77
CA SER A 52 -9.29 1.91 6.67
C SER A 52 -10.60 1.59 5.95
N ALA A 53 -10.80 0.32 5.59
CA ALA A 53 -11.96 -0.14 4.85
C ALA A 53 -13.26 -0.19 5.69
N GLN A 54 -13.21 0.22 6.96
CA GLN A 54 -14.32 0.05 7.92
C GLN A 54 -15.61 0.74 7.45
N TYR A 55 -15.49 1.91 6.82
CA TYR A 55 -16.68 2.59 6.30
C TYR A 55 -17.36 1.76 5.21
N VAL A 56 -16.59 1.08 4.35
CA VAL A 56 -17.13 0.23 3.27
C VAL A 56 -17.85 -1.00 3.81
N GLU A 57 -17.37 -1.58 4.91
CA GLU A 57 -17.99 -2.74 5.56
C GLU A 57 -19.34 -2.41 6.23
N THR A 58 -19.48 -1.18 6.72
CA THR A 58 -20.68 -0.72 7.42
C THR A 58 -21.74 -0.13 6.49
N GLN A 59 -21.48 -0.09 5.18
CA GLN A 59 -22.47 0.39 4.22
C GLN A 59 -23.66 -0.58 4.12
N PRO A 60 -24.86 -0.06 3.82
CA PRO A 60 -26.02 -0.89 3.57
C PRO A 60 -25.72 -1.96 2.52
N GLN A 61 -25.99 -3.18 2.92
CA GLN A 61 -25.83 -4.38 2.13
C GLN A 61 -26.70 -4.41 0.85
N THR A 62 -27.69 -3.52 0.78
CA THR A 62 -28.61 -3.27 -0.35
C THR A 62 -28.18 -2.08 -1.21
N SER A 63 -27.03 -1.45 -0.94
CA SER A 63 -26.51 -0.33 -1.70
C SER A 63 -26.34 -0.68 -3.18
N SER A 64 -27.00 0.10 -4.03
CA SER A 64 -27.01 -0.11 -5.47
C SER A 64 -25.70 0.27 -6.14
N ARG A 65 -25.50 -0.15 -7.39
CA ARG A 65 -24.35 0.29 -8.20
C ARG A 65 -24.25 1.82 -8.30
N ALA A 66 -25.37 2.52 -8.45
CA ALA A 66 -25.40 3.97 -8.51
C ALA A 66 -24.94 4.62 -7.18
N TYR A 67 -25.26 4.01 -6.04
CA TYR A 67 -24.76 4.44 -4.74
C TYR A 67 -23.23 4.34 -4.66
N TRP A 68 -22.68 3.20 -5.07
CA TRP A 68 -21.24 2.97 -5.06
C TRP A 68 -20.50 3.87 -6.06
N ASP A 69 -21.05 4.08 -7.25
CA ASP A 69 -20.52 5.04 -8.23
C ASP A 69 -20.47 6.48 -7.67
N ALA A 70 -21.54 6.93 -7.02
CA ALA A 70 -21.56 8.23 -6.35
C ALA A 70 -20.51 8.31 -5.22
N THR A 71 -20.33 7.22 -4.46
CA THR A 71 -19.32 7.12 -3.40
C THR A 71 -17.90 7.26 -3.95
N VAL A 72 -17.56 6.53 -5.01
CA VAL A 72 -16.23 6.61 -5.65
C VAL A 72 -16.00 8.01 -6.25
N LYS A 73 -17.02 8.60 -6.88
CA LYS A 73 -16.96 9.99 -7.37
C LYS A 73 -16.72 10.98 -6.23
N LYS A 74 -17.33 10.76 -5.06
CA LYS A 74 -17.13 11.58 -3.86
C LYS A 74 -15.69 11.47 -3.34
N MET A 75 -15.13 10.26 -3.34
CA MET A 75 -13.73 10.02 -2.97
C MET A 75 -12.78 10.76 -3.89
N LYS A 76 -13.00 10.70 -5.21
CA LYS A 76 -12.17 11.40 -6.18
C LYS A 76 -12.27 12.93 -6.08
N LYS A 77 -13.49 13.48 -6.20
CA LYS A 77 -13.69 14.92 -6.43
C LYS A 77 -13.67 15.74 -5.13
N PRO A 78 -14.64 15.58 -4.20
CA PRO A 78 -14.62 16.23 -2.89
C PRO A 78 -13.43 15.88 -2.01
N PHE A 79 -13.02 14.61 -1.96
CA PHE A 79 -12.01 14.15 -1.00
C PHE A 79 -10.60 14.02 -1.59
N GLY A 80 -10.45 14.24 -2.90
CA GLY A 80 -9.14 14.35 -3.55
C GLY A 80 -8.38 13.03 -3.72
N ALA A 81 -9.04 11.87 -3.63
CA ALA A 81 -8.40 10.59 -3.89
C ALA A 81 -7.82 10.57 -5.33
N PRO A 82 -6.55 10.14 -5.51
CA PRO A 82 -5.85 10.19 -6.80
C PRO A 82 -6.33 9.07 -7.76
N LEU A 83 -7.62 9.07 -8.11
CA LEU A 83 -8.26 8.08 -8.96
C LEU A 83 -8.34 8.54 -10.42
N ARG A 84 -7.88 7.69 -11.34
CA ARG A 84 -8.08 7.88 -12.78
C ARG A 84 -9.52 7.55 -13.16
N ASP A 85 -10.11 8.28 -14.12
CA ASP A 85 -11.52 8.07 -14.49
C ASP A 85 -11.76 6.67 -15.08
N GLU A 86 -10.78 6.14 -15.80
CA GLU A 86 -10.80 4.80 -16.39
C GLU A 86 -10.83 3.66 -15.36
N ASP A 87 -10.34 3.90 -14.14
CA ASP A 87 -10.26 2.88 -13.08
C ASP A 87 -11.55 2.81 -12.25
N MET A 88 -12.36 3.86 -12.27
CA MET A 88 -13.55 3.99 -11.44
C MET A 88 -14.58 2.88 -11.69
N PRO A 89 -14.89 2.45 -12.93
CA PRO A 89 -15.84 1.37 -13.17
C PRO A 89 -15.42 0.05 -12.51
N ALA A 90 -14.12 -0.28 -12.54
CA ALA A 90 -13.61 -1.50 -11.91
C ALA A 90 -13.72 -1.44 -10.37
N ILE A 91 -13.45 -0.27 -9.78
CA ILE A 91 -13.64 -0.04 -8.34
C ILE A 91 -15.12 -0.20 -7.97
N VAL A 92 -16.03 0.44 -8.71
CA VAL A 92 -17.47 0.33 -8.48
C VAL A 92 -17.95 -1.11 -8.60
N ASP A 93 -17.45 -1.85 -9.60
CA ASP A 93 -17.80 -3.25 -9.82
C ASP A 93 -17.41 -4.12 -8.62
N TYR A 94 -16.19 -3.95 -8.09
CA TYR A 94 -15.76 -4.60 -6.86
C TYR A 94 -16.66 -4.23 -5.67
N LEU A 95 -16.91 -2.94 -5.44
CA LEU A 95 -17.68 -2.49 -4.28
C LEU A 95 -19.12 -3.03 -4.29
N VAL A 96 -19.82 -2.98 -5.43
CA VAL A 96 -21.20 -3.45 -5.50
C VAL A 96 -21.31 -4.98 -5.44
N LYS A 97 -20.35 -5.71 -6.03
CA LYS A 97 -20.32 -7.18 -6.03
C LYS A 97 -19.78 -7.78 -4.73
N THR A 98 -19.03 -7.02 -3.94
CA THR A 98 -18.44 -7.50 -2.68
C THR A 98 -19.13 -6.95 -1.43
N TYR A 99 -19.70 -5.74 -1.51
CA TYR A 99 -20.35 -5.03 -0.38
C TYR A 99 -21.81 -4.62 -0.64
N GLY A 100 -22.25 -4.54 -1.90
CA GLY A 100 -23.56 -4.00 -2.28
C GLY A 100 -24.64 -5.01 -2.69
N ALA A 101 -25.63 -4.50 -3.42
CA ALA A 101 -26.80 -5.25 -3.86
C ALA A 101 -26.51 -6.43 -4.81
N GLU A 102 -25.30 -6.50 -5.39
CA GLU A 102 -24.92 -7.52 -6.39
C GLU A 102 -24.09 -8.67 -5.79
N ARG A 103 -24.00 -8.78 -4.47
CA ARG A 103 -23.20 -9.80 -3.75
C ARG A 103 -23.62 -11.25 -3.98
N GLY A 104 -24.76 -11.49 -4.61
CA GLY A 104 -25.20 -12.82 -5.05
C GLY A 104 -24.80 -13.18 -6.48
N SER A 105 -24.25 -12.23 -7.24
CA SER A 105 -23.77 -12.40 -8.62
C SER A 105 -22.25 -12.63 -8.69
N ALA A 106 -21.55 -12.40 -7.58
CA ALA A 106 -20.16 -12.76 -7.40
C ALA A 106 -20.09 -14.13 -6.74
N THR A 107 -19.35 -15.06 -7.34
CA THR A 107 -19.00 -16.32 -6.68
C THR A 107 -18.28 -15.97 -5.37
N PRO A 108 -18.81 -16.37 -4.20
CA PRO A 108 -18.10 -16.19 -2.94
C PRO A 108 -16.87 -17.10 -3.01
N VAL A 109 -15.68 -16.50 -3.10
CA VAL A 109 -14.51 -17.20 -2.62
C VAL A 109 -14.64 -17.13 -1.10
N ALA A 110 -15.13 -18.21 -0.50
CA ALA A 110 -14.95 -18.46 0.93
C ALA A 110 -13.50 -18.11 1.29
N ALA A 111 -13.27 -17.51 2.47
CA ALA A 111 -11.93 -17.16 2.98
C ALA A 111 -10.91 -18.13 2.39
N ALA A 112 -10.13 -17.62 1.42
CA ALA A 112 -9.46 -18.50 0.47
C ALA A 112 -8.76 -19.60 1.28
N PRO A 113 -9.01 -20.91 1.03
CA PRO A 113 -7.97 -21.86 1.38
C PRO A 113 -6.73 -21.29 0.69
N ALA A 114 -5.66 -21.08 1.48
CA ALA A 114 -4.40 -20.47 1.04
C ALA A 114 -4.25 -20.70 -0.45
N ALA A 115 -4.40 -19.62 -1.23
CA ALA A 115 -4.64 -19.66 -2.66
C ALA A 115 -3.91 -20.85 -3.26
N ALA A 116 -4.63 -21.74 -3.95
CA ALA A 116 -4.00 -22.76 -4.76
C ALA A 116 -2.93 -22.02 -5.56
N THR A 117 -1.69 -22.24 -5.15
CA THR A 117 -0.53 -21.58 -5.71
C THR A 117 -0.66 -21.86 -7.20
N PRO A 118 -0.68 -20.87 -8.10
CA PRO A 118 -0.44 -21.20 -9.49
C PRO A 118 0.85 -22.01 -9.45
N ALA A 119 0.74 -23.28 -9.85
CA ALA A 119 1.82 -24.24 -9.70
C ALA A 119 3.10 -23.54 -10.11
N ALA A 120 4.07 -23.55 -9.19
CA ALA A 120 5.39 -23.01 -9.43
C ALA A 120 5.94 -23.68 -10.70
N SER A 121 5.73 -23.01 -11.83
CA SER A 121 6.47 -23.30 -13.03
C SER A 121 7.86 -22.83 -12.67
N GLY A 122 8.78 -23.75 -12.36
CA GLY A 122 10.15 -23.44 -11.95
C GLY A 122 10.97 -22.65 -12.99
N ALA A 123 10.35 -22.22 -14.08
CA ALA A 123 10.92 -21.31 -15.05
C ALA A 123 10.60 -19.85 -14.63
N PRO A 124 11.62 -18.98 -14.55
CA PRO A 124 11.39 -17.55 -14.30
C PRO A 124 10.47 -16.98 -15.38
N ARG A 125 9.47 -16.22 -14.95
CA ARG A 125 8.57 -15.51 -15.88
C ARG A 125 9.34 -14.37 -16.54
N THR A 126 8.93 -13.96 -17.74
CA THR A 126 9.58 -12.83 -18.41
C THR A 126 9.35 -11.52 -17.64
N ALA A 127 10.29 -10.58 -17.77
CA ALA A 127 10.18 -9.28 -17.10
C ALA A 127 8.90 -8.54 -17.50
N ASP A 128 8.51 -8.54 -18.78
CA ASP A 128 7.28 -7.86 -19.23
C ASP A 128 6.02 -8.50 -18.61
N ALA A 129 5.97 -9.83 -18.52
CA ALA A 129 4.87 -10.53 -17.85
C ALA A 129 4.81 -10.19 -16.36
N LEU A 130 5.97 -10.09 -15.70
CA LEU A 130 6.06 -9.71 -14.28
C LEU A 130 5.67 -8.24 -14.06
N LEU A 131 6.14 -7.33 -14.90
CA LEU A 131 5.82 -5.90 -14.83
C LEU A 131 4.32 -5.67 -15.01
N GLY A 132 3.69 -6.37 -15.97
CA GLY A 132 2.24 -6.33 -16.20
C GLY A 132 1.46 -6.99 -15.07
N ALA A 133 1.81 -8.22 -14.66
CA ALA A 133 1.09 -8.91 -13.59
C ALA A 133 1.13 -8.16 -12.24
N ASN A 134 2.21 -7.41 -12.00
CA ASN A 134 2.41 -6.66 -10.76
C ASN A 134 2.17 -5.15 -10.91
N GLN A 135 1.74 -4.70 -12.10
CA GLN A 135 1.40 -3.31 -12.40
C GLN A 135 2.51 -2.31 -12.04
N CYS A 136 3.77 -2.69 -12.23
CA CYS A 136 4.92 -1.85 -11.92
C CYS A 136 4.89 -0.52 -12.71
N SER A 137 4.32 -0.57 -13.93
CA SER A 137 4.15 0.57 -14.84
C SER A 137 3.13 1.61 -14.35
N ALA A 138 2.30 1.30 -13.34
CA ALA A 138 1.40 2.28 -12.76
C ALA A 138 2.15 3.40 -11.99
N CYS A 139 3.34 3.07 -11.46
CA CYS A 139 4.13 3.99 -10.64
C CYS A 139 5.54 4.25 -11.19
N HIS A 140 6.03 3.45 -12.14
CA HIS A 140 7.34 3.62 -12.74
C HIS A 140 7.21 3.70 -14.26
N ALA A 141 7.89 4.65 -14.89
CA ALA A 141 8.08 4.65 -16.33
C ALA A 141 9.54 4.29 -16.67
N VAL A 142 9.79 3.97 -17.93
CA VAL A 142 11.12 3.59 -18.41
C VAL A 142 12.08 4.77 -18.25
N ASP A 143 11.71 5.93 -18.76
CA ASP A 143 12.59 7.07 -19.03
C ASP A 143 12.25 8.35 -18.24
N LYS A 144 11.14 8.37 -17.50
CA LYS A 144 10.71 9.54 -16.74
C LYS A 144 10.14 9.19 -15.37
N LYS A 145 10.32 10.10 -14.42
CA LYS A 145 9.67 10.02 -13.12
C LYS A 145 8.15 10.20 -13.26
N VAL A 146 7.38 9.32 -12.62
CA VAL A 146 5.92 9.47 -12.50
C VAL A 146 5.55 9.56 -11.02
N VAL A 147 5.27 8.43 -10.36
CA VAL A 147 5.10 8.35 -8.91
C VAL A 147 6.45 7.97 -8.27
N GLY A 148 7.01 6.86 -8.73
CA GLY A 148 8.37 6.41 -8.47
C GLY A 148 9.36 6.94 -9.52
N PRO A 149 10.67 6.69 -9.31
CA PRO A 149 11.73 7.06 -10.25
C PRO A 149 11.57 6.34 -11.58
N ALA A 150 12.17 6.91 -12.64
CA ALA A 150 12.30 6.20 -13.91
C ALA A 150 13.16 4.95 -13.70
N PHE A 151 12.92 3.88 -14.45
CA PHE A 151 13.80 2.72 -14.39
C PHE A 151 15.24 3.07 -14.82
N HIS A 152 15.41 4.00 -15.76
CA HIS A 152 16.73 4.55 -16.14
C HIS A 152 17.43 5.20 -14.94
N ASP A 153 16.72 5.97 -14.12
CA ASP A 153 17.31 6.62 -12.92
C ASP A 153 17.77 5.58 -11.90
N VAL A 154 17.01 4.49 -11.76
CA VAL A 154 17.35 3.38 -10.88
C VAL A 154 18.61 2.68 -11.41
N ALA A 155 18.66 2.34 -12.70
CA ALA A 155 19.83 1.74 -13.32
C ALA A 155 21.08 2.62 -13.13
N ALA A 156 20.96 3.91 -13.43
CA ALA A 156 22.04 4.89 -13.28
C ALA A 156 22.55 4.99 -11.83
N LYS A 157 21.66 5.02 -10.82
CA LYS A 157 22.05 5.08 -9.41
C LYS A 157 22.85 3.87 -8.95
N TYR A 158 22.59 2.70 -9.55
CA TYR A 158 23.23 1.44 -9.19
C TYR A 158 24.33 1.01 -10.16
N ALA A 159 24.67 1.84 -11.15
CA ALA A 159 25.74 1.56 -12.10
C ALA A 159 27.07 1.30 -11.36
N GLY A 160 27.76 0.21 -11.75
CA GLY A 160 29.03 -0.20 -11.14
C GLY A 160 28.94 -0.82 -9.74
N ASN A 161 27.74 -1.00 -9.19
CA ASN A 161 27.55 -1.64 -7.88
C ASN A 161 27.39 -3.16 -8.05
N ALA A 162 28.36 -3.94 -7.56
CA ALA A 162 28.33 -5.41 -7.65
C ALA A 162 27.13 -6.04 -6.95
N ASP A 163 26.57 -5.38 -5.92
CA ASP A 163 25.39 -5.86 -5.19
C ASP A 163 24.07 -5.29 -5.73
N ALA A 164 24.08 -4.58 -6.86
CA ALA A 164 22.92 -3.86 -7.38
C ALA A 164 21.68 -4.76 -7.47
N THR A 165 21.84 -5.96 -8.04
CA THR A 165 20.76 -6.94 -8.22
C THR A 165 20.17 -7.35 -6.87
N ALA A 166 21.01 -7.73 -5.90
CA ALA A 166 20.54 -8.16 -4.58
C ALA A 166 19.84 -7.01 -3.82
N LYS A 167 20.39 -5.79 -3.89
CA LYS A 167 19.78 -4.60 -3.27
C LYS A 167 18.42 -4.26 -3.90
N LEU A 168 18.27 -4.43 -5.21
CA LEU A 168 17.01 -4.22 -5.91
C LEU A 168 15.99 -5.32 -5.60
N MET A 169 16.40 -6.58 -5.58
CA MET A 169 15.53 -7.69 -5.15
C MET A 169 14.97 -7.45 -3.75
N GLN A 170 15.80 -7.03 -2.81
CA GLN A 170 15.35 -6.68 -1.46
C GLN A 170 14.40 -5.49 -1.46
N SER A 171 14.69 -4.45 -2.25
CA SER A 171 13.82 -3.26 -2.37
C SER A 171 12.46 -3.62 -2.97
N ILE A 172 12.40 -4.52 -3.95
CA ILE A 172 11.15 -4.98 -4.56
C ILE A 172 10.38 -5.86 -3.57
N ARG A 173 11.05 -6.79 -2.87
CA ARG A 173 10.41 -7.71 -1.92
C ARG A 173 9.82 -6.98 -0.72
N SER A 174 10.59 -6.09 -0.10
CA SER A 174 10.22 -5.42 1.15
C SER A 174 9.58 -4.04 0.94
N GLY A 175 9.58 -3.52 -0.29
CA GLY A 175 9.24 -2.13 -0.55
C GLY A 175 10.27 -1.18 0.05
N GLY A 176 9.90 0.10 0.17
CA GLY A 176 10.75 1.07 0.85
C GLY A 176 10.24 2.50 0.76
N SER A 177 10.68 3.36 1.66
CA SER A 177 10.35 4.79 1.69
C SER A 177 11.61 5.66 1.82
N GLY A 178 11.50 6.94 1.49
CA GLY A 178 12.56 7.94 1.68
C GLY A 178 13.67 7.95 0.62
N LYS A 179 14.06 6.81 0.06
CA LYS A 179 15.19 6.72 -0.90
C LYS A 179 14.97 7.51 -2.20
N TRP A 180 13.73 7.57 -2.67
CA TRP A 180 13.36 8.16 -3.96
C TRP A 180 12.27 9.24 -3.85
N GLY A 181 11.92 9.62 -2.62
CA GLY A 181 10.85 10.54 -2.31
C GLY A 181 10.04 10.10 -1.08
N GLN A 182 8.98 10.87 -0.80
CA GLN A 182 8.08 10.64 0.33
C GLN A 182 7.09 9.49 0.08
N VAL A 183 6.81 9.17 -1.19
CA VAL A 183 5.87 8.09 -1.54
C VAL A 183 6.54 6.73 -1.33
N PRO A 184 6.00 5.87 -0.45
CA PRO A 184 6.56 4.53 -0.24
C PRO A 184 6.30 3.63 -1.46
N MET A 185 7.31 2.87 -1.89
CA MET A 185 7.16 1.76 -2.81
C MET A 185 6.54 0.57 -2.05
N PRO A 186 5.39 0.02 -2.49
CA PRO A 186 4.77 -1.14 -1.85
C PRO A 186 5.67 -2.37 -1.86
N ALA A 187 5.50 -3.23 -0.86
CA ALA A 187 6.19 -4.52 -0.78
C ALA A 187 5.54 -5.55 -1.73
N PHE A 188 6.37 -6.40 -2.34
CA PHE A 188 5.93 -7.53 -3.16
C PHE A 188 6.42 -8.87 -2.56
N PRO A 189 6.02 -9.23 -1.32
CA PRO A 189 6.52 -10.43 -0.64
C PRO A 189 6.11 -11.73 -1.33
N GLN A 190 5.05 -11.69 -2.15
CA GLN A 190 4.55 -12.82 -2.94
C GLN A 190 5.43 -13.18 -4.14
N LEU A 191 6.44 -12.37 -4.47
CA LEU A 191 7.36 -12.69 -5.57
C LEU A 191 8.46 -13.63 -5.11
N GLU A 192 8.66 -14.69 -5.88
CA GLU A 192 9.74 -15.63 -5.67
C GLU A 192 11.09 -15.02 -6.04
N GLU A 193 12.17 -15.59 -5.49
CA GLU A 193 13.53 -15.08 -5.71
C GLU A 193 13.89 -14.98 -7.20
N ALA A 194 13.52 -15.98 -8.00
CA ALA A 194 13.78 -16.02 -9.43
C ALA A 194 13.10 -14.86 -10.19
N ASP A 195 11.86 -14.52 -9.82
CA ASP A 195 11.12 -13.43 -10.44
C ASP A 195 11.65 -12.06 -9.99
N LEU A 196 12.00 -11.93 -8.71
CA LEU A 196 12.67 -10.73 -8.19
C LEU A 196 13.99 -10.47 -8.91
N LYS A 197 14.79 -11.53 -9.12
CA LYS A 197 16.05 -11.43 -9.86
C LYS A 197 15.80 -11.01 -11.30
N THR A 198 14.80 -11.59 -11.96
CA THR A 198 14.43 -11.23 -13.33
C THR A 198 14.04 -9.75 -13.44
N LEU A 199 13.19 -9.25 -12.53
CA LEU A 199 12.82 -7.84 -12.48
C LEU A 199 14.03 -6.94 -12.19
N ALA A 200 14.84 -7.27 -11.18
CA ALA A 200 16.01 -6.48 -10.81
C ALA A 200 17.03 -6.39 -11.95
N THR A 201 17.32 -7.49 -12.62
CA THR A 201 18.21 -7.51 -13.79
C THR A 201 17.64 -6.70 -14.94
N TRP A 202 16.33 -6.81 -15.23
CA TRP A 202 15.69 -6.02 -16.28
C TRP A 202 15.71 -4.52 -15.97
N VAL A 203 15.53 -4.12 -14.71
CA VAL A 203 15.60 -2.71 -14.29
C VAL A 203 17.03 -2.19 -14.46
N LEU A 204 18.05 -2.97 -14.08
CA LEU A 204 19.45 -2.58 -14.23
C LEU A 204 19.93 -2.54 -15.69
N SER A 205 19.22 -3.19 -16.61
CA SER A 205 19.51 -3.14 -18.04
C SER A 205 18.80 -2.00 -18.77
N ARG A 206 18.13 -1.09 -18.04
CA ARG A 206 17.46 0.07 -18.61
C ARG A 206 18.44 1.22 -18.81
#